data_AF-A0A8R1J0H6-F1
#
_entry.id   AF-A0A8R1J0H6-F1
#
_cell.length_a   1.000
_cell.length_b   1.000
_cell.length_c   1.000
_cell.angle_alpha   90.00
_cell.angle_beta   90.00
_cell.angle_gamma   90.00
#
_symmetry.space_group_name_H-M   'P 1'
#
loop_
_entity.id
_entity.type
_entity.pdbx_description
1 polymer ?
#
loop_
_entity_poly.entity_id
_entity_poly.type
_entity_poly.pdbx_seq_one_letter_code
_entity_poly.pdbx_strand_id
1 'polypeptide(L)'
;MFSSSTSLLVDRPSETLAGVNRFSKLLDSFRSRPTSPEQHPSISWNPYVYSDGAEEALESCGMEDSLHEADILLWKKRSRASLRRHFSVRHLAARELIDTEKSFVEGLEFLVTKYMRPLRQPLECTLIEASLVDKIFYRVPEILAHHQVLLAALSQRLEHWHKDAIIGDVLLAHVGGFSVTFKLS
;
A
#
# COMPACT_ATOMS: atom_id res chain seq x y z
N MET A 1 42.67 -57.79 -32.01
CA MET A 1 43.14 -56.83 -33.03
C MET A 1 43.11 -55.44 -32.41
N PHE A 2 44.30 -54.82 -32.34
CA PHE A 2 44.68 -53.38 -32.24
C PHE A 2 43.70 -52.34 -31.64
N SER A 3 44.09 -51.23 -31.01
CA SER A 3 45.25 -50.72 -30.26
C SER A 3 44.92 -49.25 -29.92
N SER A 4 45.28 -48.80 -28.72
CA SER A 4 45.89 -47.50 -28.36
C SER A 4 45.21 -46.13 -28.63
N SER A 5 44.94 -45.42 -27.51
CA SER A 5 45.54 -44.15 -27.06
C SER A 5 45.02 -42.74 -27.46
N THR A 6 44.80 -41.94 -26.39
CA THR A 6 45.20 -40.53 -26.10
C THR A 6 44.38 -39.28 -26.50
N SER A 7 44.05 -38.52 -25.42
CA SER A 7 44.18 -37.07 -25.14
C SER A 7 43.13 -36.01 -25.53
N LEU A 8 42.65 -35.32 -24.47
CA LEU A 8 42.53 -33.86 -24.24
C LEU A 8 41.90 -32.94 -25.31
N LEU A 9 40.82 -32.24 -24.94
CA LEU A 9 40.81 -30.77 -24.80
C LEU A 9 39.46 -30.25 -24.27
N VAL A 10 39.55 -29.38 -23.26
CA VAL A 10 38.55 -28.38 -22.87
C VAL A 10 38.38 -27.40 -24.02
N ASP A 11 37.17 -27.19 -24.52
CA ASP A 11 36.61 -25.86 -24.82
C ASP A 11 35.14 -25.94 -25.29
N ARG A 12 34.23 -25.16 -24.70
CA ARG A 12 33.10 -24.56 -25.45
C ARG A 12 32.61 -23.26 -24.77
N PRO A 13 32.34 -22.20 -25.56
CA PRO A 13 32.39 -20.83 -25.07
C PRO A 13 31.00 -20.15 -24.98
N SER A 14 30.93 -19.18 -24.07
CA SER A 14 30.35 -17.84 -24.26
C SER A 14 28.84 -17.66 -24.50
N GLU A 15 28.07 -17.49 -23.42
CA GLU A 15 26.79 -16.73 -23.45
C GLU A 15 26.77 -15.47 -22.56
N THR A 16 27.88 -15.12 -21.91
CA THR A 16 27.88 -14.05 -20.88
C THR A 16 28.21 -12.63 -21.39
N LEU A 17 28.52 -12.44 -22.68
CA LEU A 17 29.07 -11.18 -23.20
C LEU A 17 28.04 -10.10 -23.58
N ALA A 18 26.75 -10.42 -23.67
CA ALA A 18 25.74 -9.47 -24.14
C ALA A 18 25.34 -8.41 -23.07
N GLY A 19 25.46 -8.73 -21.78
CA GLY A 19 25.07 -7.84 -20.68
C GLY A 19 26.08 -6.74 -20.39
N VAL A 20 27.37 -7.07 -20.46
CA VAL A 20 28.47 -6.16 -20.10
C VAL A 20 28.59 -4.99 -21.08
N ASN A 21 28.30 -5.25 -22.36
CA ASN A 21 28.38 -4.23 -23.43
C ASN A 21 27.29 -3.15 -23.39
N ARG A 22 26.19 -3.37 -22.65
CA ARG A 22 25.16 -2.33 -22.44
C ARG A 22 25.52 -1.43 -21.27
N PHE A 23 26.12 -2.02 -20.23
CA PHE A 23 26.51 -1.29 -19.03
C PHE A 23 27.70 -0.35 -19.29
N SER A 24 28.67 -0.77 -20.12
CA SER A 24 29.79 0.07 -20.53
C SER A 24 29.35 1.30 -21.34
N LYS A 25 28.39 1.13 -22.26
CA LYS A 25 27.81 2.24 -23.05
C LYS A 25 27.10 3.28 -22.18
N LEU A 26 26.47 2.85 -21.08
CA LEU A 26 25.84 3.77 -20.14
C LEU A 26 26.89 4.57 -19.35
N LEU A 27 27.97 3.94 -18.90
CA LEU A 27 29.05 4.61 -18.19
C LEU A 27 29.75 5.68 -19.04
N ASP A 28 29.96 5.41 -20.33
CA ASP A 28 30.58 6.38 -21.26
C ASP A 28 29.71 7.62 -21.49
N SER A 29 28.38 7.45 -21.44
CA SER A 29 27.44 8.57 -21.55
C SER A 29 27.52 9.52 -20.35
N PHE A 30 27.90 9.05 -19.16
CA PHE A 30 28.05 9.91 -17.98
C PHE A 30 29.38 10.65 -17.96
N ARG A 31 30.43 10.07 -18.55
CA ARG A 31 31.76 10.66 -18.63
C ARG A 31 31.86 11.77 -19.68
N SER A 32 30.95 11.78 -20.65
CA SER A 32 30.94 12.72 -21.78
C SER A 32 30.06 13.97 -21.54
N ARG A 33 30.09 14.56 -20.34
CA ARG A 33 29.53 15.91 -20.13
C ARG A 33 30.64 16.95 -20.34
N PRO A 34 30.53 17.89 -21.29
CA PRO A 34 31.53 18.94 -21.47
C PRO A 34 31.56 19.89 -20.28
N THR A 35 32.76 20.37 -19.98
CA THR A 35 33.07 21.37 -18.96
C THR A 35 32.69 22.80 -19.41
N SER A 36 31.72 23.44 -18.71
CA SER A 36 31.51 24.90 -18.47
C SER A 36 31.21 25.88 -19.63
N PRO A 37 30.61 27.08 -19.42
CA PRO A 37 29.96 27.65 -18.22
C PRO A 37 28.52 28.18 -18.49
N GLU A 38 27.53 27.80 -17.69
CA GLU A 38 26.30 28.59 -17.52
C GLU A 38 25.84 28.47 -16.06
N GLN A 39 25.59 29.62 -15.44
CA GLN A 39 25.24 29.75 -14.02
C GLN A 39 23.88 29.09 -13.76
N HIS A 40 23.89 27.86 -13.24
CA HIS A 40 22.71 27.30 -12.59
C HIS A 40 22.61 27.84 -11.16
N PRO A 41 21.43 28.29 -10.70
CA PRO A 41 21.25 28.64 -9.29
C PRO A 41 21.48 27.38 -8.47
N SER A 42 22.55 27.37 -7.68
CA SER A 42 22.85 26.30 -6.74
C SER A 42 21.80 26.33 -5.64
N ILE A 43 20.81 25.44 -5.71
CA ILE A 43 19.89 25.20 -4.60
C ILE A 43 20.72 24.58 -3.47
N SER A 44 21.08 25.39 -2.47
CA SER A 44 21.64 24.91 -1.22
C SER A 44 20.51 24.35 -0.37
N TRP A 45 20.43 23.04 -0.24
CA TRP A 45 19.50 22.41 0.69
C TRP A 45 19.99 22.64 2.12
N ASN A 46 19.29 23.50 2.87
CA ASN A 46 19.56 23.73 4.28
C ASN A 46 18.27 23.54 5.10
N PRO A 47 18.08 22.38 5.78
CA PRO A 47 16.81 22.03 6.42
C PRO A 47 16.47 22.78 7.71
N TYR A 48 17.37 23.64 8.20
CA TYR A 48 17.19 24.39 9.45
C TYR A 48 17.61 25.85 9.25
N VAL A 49 16.76 26.63 8.59
CA VAL A 49 16.81 28.09 8.70
C VAL A 49 15.47 28.54 9.26
N TYR A 50 15.39 28.59 10.58
CA TYR A 50 14.39 29.40 11.27
C TYR A 50 14.95 30.82 11.30
N SER A 51 14.50 31.67 10.38
CA SER A 51 14.75 33.10 10.44
C SER A 51 13.43 33.82 10.63
N ASP A 52 13.26 34.22 11.89
CA ASP A 52 12.40 35.27 12.39
C ASP A 52 12.53 36.53 11.50
N GLY A 53 11.43 36.94 10.89
CA GLY A 53 11.39 38.00 9.87
C GLY A 53 10.13 37.91 9.04
N ALA A 54 9.03 38.35 9.62
CA ALA A 54 7.72 38.42 8.98
C ALA A 54 7.69 39.48 7.85
N GLU A 55 6.76 39.22 6.92
CA GLU A 55 6.13 40.17 5.99
C GLU A 55 6.92 40.53 4.72
N GLU A 56 6.49 39.91 3.60
CA GLU A 56 6.63 40.32 2.17
C GLU A 56 7.20 39.22 1.26
N ALA A 57 6.40 38.19 0.98
CA ALA A 57 6.42 37.42 -0.29
C ALA A 57 5.41 36.26 -0.21
N LEU A 58 4.10 36.58 -0.18
CA LEU A 58 3.07 35.59 -0.49
C LEU A 58 2.79 35.61 -1.99
N GLU A 59 3.77 35.21 -2.80
CA GLU A 59 3.48 34.59 -4.09
C GLU A 59 3.53 33.09 -3.87
N SER A 60 2.35 32.50 -3.68
CA SER A 60 2.15 31.06 -3.81
C SER A 60 2.50 30.68 -5.26
N CYS A 61 3.76 30.33 -5.46
CA CYS A 61 4.22 29.78 -6.73
C CYS A 61 3.45 28.48 -6.96
N GLY A 62 2.73 28.39 -8.08
CA GLY A 62 1.88 27.27 -8.52
C GLY A 62 2.66 25.97 -8.81
N MET A 63 3.52 25.60 -7.88
CA MET A 63 4.42 24.46 -7.93
C MET A 63 3.66 23.18 -7.59
N GLU A 64 2.63 23.25 -6.74
CA GLU A 64 1.78 22.10 -6.38
C GLU A 64 1.00 21.53 -7.57
N ASP A 65 0.35 22.39 -8.37
CA ASP A 65 -0.32 21.98 -9.60
C ASP A 65 0.68 21.42 -10.62
N SER A 66 1.85 22.07 -10.75
CA SER A 66 2.88 21.63 -11.69
C SER A 66 3.59 20.34 -11.28
N LEU A 67 3.67 20.04 -9.97
CA LEU A 67 4.23 18.80 -9.44
C LEU A 67 3.22 17.65 -9.59
N HIS A 68 1.93 17.92 -9.40
CA HIS A 68 0.87 17.00 -9.73
C HIS A 68 0.81 16.71 -11.24
N GLU A 69 0.95 17.73 -12.07
CA GLU A 69 0.99 17.62 -13.54
C GLU A 69 2.22 16.81 -13.99
N ALA A 70 3.40 17.08 -13.42
CA ALA A 70 4.63 16.34 -13.70
C ALA A 70 4.51 14.87 -13.29
N ASP A 71 3.96 14.58 -12.11
CA ASP A 71 3.68 13.23 -11.67
C ASP A 71 2.70 12.55 -12.64
N ILE A 72 1.57 13.18 -12.97
CA ILE A 72 0.59 12.66 -13.94
C ILE A 72 1.25 12.37 -15.30
N LEU A 73 2.15 13.23 -15.78
CA LEU A 73 2.90 13.05 -17.02
C LEU A 73 3.90 11.88 -16.92
N LEU A 74 4.61 11.75 -15.79
CA LEU A 74 5.51 10.63 -15.53
C LEU A 74 4.74 9.30 -15.44
N TRP A 75 3.53 9.32 -14.87
CA TRP A 75 2.59 8.20 -14.85
C TRP A 75 2.10 7.84 -16.27
N LYS A 76 1.83 8.83 -17.12
CA LYS A 76 1.46 8.63 -18.54
C LYS A 76 2.62 8.10 -19.39
N LYS A 77 3.86 8.48 -19.09
CA LYS A 77 5.08 8.06 -19.81
C LYS A 77 5.60 6.68 -19.38
N ARG A 78 4.97 6.07 -18.37
CA ARG A 78 5.32 4.76 -17.82
C ARG A 78 4.96 3.65 -18.83
N SER A 79 5.85 2.68 -19.02
CA SER A 79 5.60 1.53 -19.91
C SER A 79 4.30 0.79 -19.54
N ARG A 80 3.57 0.28 -20.54
CA ARG A 80 2.33 -0.53 -20.35
C ARG A 80 2.56 -1.70 -19.38
N ALA A 81 3.72 -2.33 -19.42
CA ALA A 81 4.07 -3.41 -18.48
C ALA A 81 4.14 -2.92 -17.02
N SER A 82 4.66 -1.71 -16.81
CA SER A 82 4.73 -1.10 -15.48
C SER A 82 3.37 -0.64 -14.97
N LEU A 83 2.48 -0.14 -15.84
CA LEU A 83 1.10 0.18 -15.47
C LEU A 83 0.32 -1.07 -15.08
N ARG A 84 0.52 -2.19 -15.80
CA ARG A 84 -0.07 -3.49 -15.43
C ARG A 84 0.41 -3.96 -14.06
N ARG A 85 1.72 -3.89 -13.78
CA ARG A 85 2.26 -4.21 -12.45
C ARG A 85 1.64 -3.34 -11.35
N HIS A 86 1.56 -2.02 -11.56
CA HIS A 86 0.97 -1.13 -10.56
C HIS A 86 -0.50 -1.45 -10.28
N PHE A 87 -1.29 -1.72 -11.32
CA PHE A 87 -2.67 -2.16 -11.17
C PHE A 87 -2.78 -3.49 -10.40
N SER A 88 -1.95 -4.48 -10.75
CA SER A 88 -1.91 -5.77 -10.04
C SER A 88 -1.56 -5.62 -8.57
N VAL A 89 -0.54 -4.82 -8.22
CA VAL A 89 -0.14 -4.58 -6.83
C VAL A 89 -1.27 -3.89 -6.04
N ARG A 90 -1.92 -2.87 -6.60
CA ARG A 90 -3.07 -2.21 -5.96
C ARG A 90 -4.23 -3.18 -5.73
N HIS A 91 -4.54 -4.01 -6.73
CA HIS A 91 -5.60 -5.01 -6.60
C HIS A 91 -5.27 -6.06 -5.53
N LEU A 92 -4.01 -6.51 -5.43
CA LEU A 92 -3.56 -7.42 -4.38
C LEU A 92 -3.68 -6.80 -2.99
N ALA A 93 -3.22 -5.56 -2.81
CA ALA A 93 -3.36 -4.85 -1.54
C ALA A 93 -4.83 -4.68 -1.12
N ALA A 94 -5.72 -4.37 -2.07
CA ALA A 94 -7.15 -4.27 -1.80
C ALA A 94 -7.77 -5.62 -1.40
N ARG A 95 -7.36 -6.72 -2.06
CA ARG A 95 -7.76 -8.08 -1.67
C ARG A 95 -7.29 -8.43 -0.26
N GLU A 96 -6.02 -8.18 0.04
CA GLU A 96 -5.45 -8.47 1.35
C GLU A 96 -6.19 -7.70 2.45
N LEU A 97 -6.47 -6.41 2.24
CA LEU A 97 -7.28 -5.61 3.16
C LEU A 97 -8.62 -6.28 3.45
N ILE A 98 -9.35 -6.70 2.41
CA ILE A 98 -10.66 -7.34 2.55
C ILE A 98 -10.54 -8.69 3.25
N ASP A 99 -9.52 -9.48 2.94
CA ASP A 99 -9.33 -10.78 3.57
C ASP A 99 -8.98 -10.63 5.06
N THR A 100 -8.19 -9.61 5.44
CA THR A 100 -7.96 -9.28 6.84
C THR A 100 -9.23 -8.82 7.56
N GLU A 101 -10.07 -8.02 6.88
CA GLU A 101 -11.35 -7.56 7.42
C GLU A 101 -12.33 -8.72 7.64
N LYS A 102 -12.40 -9.68 6.71
CA LYS A 102 -13.20 -10.92 6.88
C LYS A 102 -12.80 -11.66 8.13
N SER A 103 -11.50 -11.94 8.31
CA SER A 103 -11.01 -12.65 9.49
C SER A 103 -11.31 -11.89 10.79
N PHE A 104 -11.29 -10.55 10.75
CA PHE A 104 -11.67 -9.74 11.91
C PHE A 104 -13.16 -9.86 12.24
N VAL A 105 -14.05 -9.75 11.25
CA VAL A 105 -15.49 -9.94 11.41
C VAL A 105 -15.81 -11.36 11.91
N GLU A 106 -15.21 -12.38 11.32
CA GLU A 106 -15.37 -13.78 11.76
C GLU A 106 -14.96 -13.97 13.23
N GLY A 107 -13.87 -13.32 13.66
CA GLY A 107 -13.44 -13.33 15.06
C GLY A 107 -14.47 -12.69 16.01
N LEU A 108 -15.05 -11.55 15.62
CA LEU A 108 -16.10 -10.88 16.39
C LEU A 108 -17.38 -11.71 16.45
N GLU A 109 -17.79 -12.32 15.34
CA GLU A 109 -18.94 -13.24 15.30
C GLU A 109 -18.71 -14.45 16.20
N PHE A 110 -17.50 -15.00 16.21
CA PHE A 110 -17.12 -16.09 17.11
C PHE A 110 -17.25 -15.66 18.57
N LEU A 111 -16.73 -14.48 18.94
CA LEU A 111 -16.86 -13.94 20.30
C LEU A 111 -18.33 -13.84 20.73
N VAL A 112 -19.18 -13.30 19.86
CA VAL A 112 -20.62 -13.14 20.14
C VAL A 112 -21.33 -14.48 20.26
N THR A 113 -21.09 -15.39 19.31
CA THR A 113 -21.86 -16.63 19.18
C THR A 113 -21.40 -17.74 20.11
N LYS A 114 -20.09 -17.84 20.37
CA LYS A 114 -19.49 -18.94 21.15
C LYS A 114 -19.19 -18.58 22.59
N TYR A 115 -19.09 -17.29 22.93
CA TYR A 115 -18.87 -16.86 24.31
C TYR A 115 -20.00 -15.99 24.84
N MET A 116 -20.30 -14.85 24.23
CA MET A 116 -21.27 -13.89 24.82
C MET A 116 -22.67 -14.51 24.97
N ARG A 117 -23.22 -15.13 23.91
CA ARG A 117 -24.56 -15.73 23.98
C ARG A 117 -24.63 -16.86 25.01
N PRO A 118 -23.72 -17.84 25.04
CA PRO A 118 -23.75 -18.89 26.06
C PRO A 118 -23.60 -18.38 27.50
N LEU A 119 -22.72 -17.40 27.72
CA LEU A 119 -22.49 -16.84 29.05
C LEU A 119 -23.68 -16.01 29.57
N ARG A 120 -24.53 -15.48 28.69
CA ARG A 120 -25.77 -14.80 29.08
C ARG A 120 -26.93 -15.75 29.38
N GLN A 121 -26.88 -17.00 28.93
CA GLN A 121 -27.97 -17.93 29.14
C GLN A 121 -27.93 -18.49 30.57
N PRO A 122 -28.95 -18.23 31.42
CA PRO A 122 -28.94 -18.69 32.81
C PRO A 122 -28.89 -20.22 32.95
N LEU A 123 -29.34 -20.94 31.93
CA LEU A 123 -29.34 -22.40 31.87
C LEU A 123 -27.95 -22.97 31.49
N GLU A 124 -27.12 -22.19 30.79
CA GLU A 124 -25.82 -22.62 30.27
C GLU A 124 -24.65 -22.15 31.15
N CYS A 125 -24.85 -21.12 31.99
CA CYS A 125 -23.80 -20.63 32.88
C CYS A 125 -24.32 -20.04 34.20
N THR A 126 -23.88 -20.63 35.32
CA THR A 126 -24.06 -20.08 36.69
C THR A 126 -22.75 -19.52 37.26
N LEU A 127 -21.67 -19.51 36.46
CA LEU A 127 -20.31 -19.15 36.91
C LEU A 127 -20.09 -17.63 36.98
N ILE A 128 -20.84 -16.86 36.19
CA ILE A 128 -20.63 -15.42 36.02
C ILE A 128 -21.99 -14.73 36.03
N GLU A 129 -22.10 -13.60 36.71
CA GLU A 129 -23.30 -12.77 36.63
C GLU A 129 -23.48 -12.18 35.23
N ALA A 130 -24.73 -12.13 34.76
CA ALA A 130 -25.07 -11.51 33.48
C ALA A 130 -24.57 -10.05 33.37
N SER A 131 -24.60 -9.32 34.48
CA SER A 131 -24.11 -7.93 34.57
C SER A 131 -22.61 -7.79 34.23
N LEU A 132 -21.81 -8.81 34.57
CA LEU A 132 -20.38 -8.84 34.28
C LEU A 132 -20.13 -9.26 32.83
N VAL A 133 -20.90 -10.19 32.29
CA VAL A 133 -20.87 -10.55 30.87
C VAL A 133 -21.15 -9.31 30.01
N ASP A 134 -22.15 -8.52 30.38
CA ASP A 134 -22.47 -7.26 29.69
C ASP A 134 -21.29 -6.27 29.70
N LYS A 135 -20.52 -6.21 30.79
CA LYS A 135 -19.32 -5.36 30.88
C LYS A 135 -18.18 -5.90 30.01
N ILE A 136 -17.96 -7.22 29.99
CA ILE A 136 -16.90 -7.85 29.17
C ILE A 136 -17.16 -7.61 27.68
N PHE A 137 -18.42 -7.70 27.24
CA PHE A 137 -18.80 -7.61 25.83
C PHE A 137 -19.42 -6.25 25.44
N TYR A 138 -19.24 -5.21 26.27
CA TYR A 138 -20.00 -3.95 26.24
C TYR A 138 -20.10 -3.23 24.89
N ARG A 139 -19.16 -3.43 23.96
CA ARG A 139 -19.20 -2.84 22.61
C ARG A 139 -19.00 -3.85 21.48
N VAL A 140 -18.75 -5.12 21.79
CA VAL A 140 -18.41 -6.14 20.78
C VAL A 140 -19.52 -6.29 19.71
N PRO A 141 -20.82 -6.34 20.06
CA PRO A 141 -21.89 -6.45 19.06
C PRO A 141 -22.01 -5.22 18.14
N GLU A 142 -21.76 -4.02 18.67
CA GLU A 142 -21.81 -2.77 17.91
C GLU A 142 -20.61 -2.66 16.95
N ILE A 143 -19.41 -2.97 17.43
CA ILE A 143 -18.20 -3.07 16.59
C ILE A 143 -18.45 -4.08 15.46
N LEU A 144 -18.97 -5.27 15.79
CA LEU A 144 -19.30 -6.28 14.79
C LEU A 144 -20.24 -5.74 13.71
N ALA A 145 -21.33 -5.07 14.10
CA ALA A 145 -22.30 -4.52 13.15
C ALA A 145 -21.65 -3.51 12.19
N HIS A 146 -20.81 -2.60 12.70
CA HIS A 146 -20.11 -1.63 11.86
C HIS A 146 -19.12 -2.29 10.89
N HIS A 147 -18.36 -3.27 11.38
CA HIS A 147 -17.38 -3.99 10.56
C HIS A 147 -18.06 -4.89 9.51
N GLN A 148 -19.23 -5.46 9.77
CA GLN A 148 -20.02 -6.17 8.76
C GLN A 148 -20.46 -5.24 7.60
N VAL A 149 -20.87 -4.01 7.91
CA VAL A 149 -21.23 -3.01 6.89
C VAL A 149 -20.01 -2.58 6.08
N LEU A 150 -18.88 -2.33 6.76
CA LEU A 150 -17.61 -2.02 6.09
C LEU A 150 -17.18 -3.15 5.16
N LEU A 151 -17.19 -4.39 5.63
CA LEU A 151 -16.82 -5.57 4.86
C LEU A 151 -17.70 -5.72 3.61
N ALA A 152 -19.01 -5.50 3.73
CA ALA A 152 -19.93 -5.53 2.60
C ALA A 152 -19.56 -4.45 1.56
N ALA A 153 -19.30 -3.22 2.00
CA ALA A 153 -18.93 -2.11 1.12
C ALA A 153 -17.58 -2.33 0.42
N LEU A 154 -16.57 -2.85 1.14
CA LEU A 154 -15.27 -3.20 0.56
C LEU A 154 -15.41 -4.34 -0.45
N SER A 155 -16.21 -5.36 -0.15
CA SER A 155 -16.45 -6.51 -1.03
C SER A 155 -17.12 -6.08 -2.34
N GLN A 156 -18.13 -5.22 -2.26
CA GLN A 156 -18.79 -4.64 -3.44
C GLN A 156 -17.81 -3.86 -4.32
N ARG A 157 -16.90 -3.09 -3.70
CA ARG A 157 -15.86 -2.34 -4.42
C ARG A 157 -14.89 -3.26 -5.16
N LEU A 158 -14.53 -4.39 -4.54
CA LEU A 158 -13.60 -5.35 -5.12
C LEU A 158 -14.21 -6.14 -6.30
N GLU A 159 -15.50 -6.46 -6.22
CA GLU A 159 -16.22 -7.14 -7.31
C GLU A 159 -16.17 -6.32 -8.62
N HIS A 160 -16.17 -4.99 -8.52
CA HIS A 160 -16.11 -4.06 -9.65
C HIS A 160 -14.76 -3.33 -9.75
N TRP A 161 -13.66 -4.01 -9.39
CA TRP A 161 -12.33 -3.40 -9.35
C TRP A 161 -11.85 -2.97 -10.75
N HIS A 162 -11.54 -1.68 -10.89
CA HIS A 162 -11.09 -1.06 -12.13
C HIS A 162 -9.88 -0.15 -11.89
N LYS A 163 -9.26 0.36 -12.95
CA LYS A 163 -7.96 1.05 -12.88
C LYS A 163 -7.99 2.32 -12.01
N ASP A 164 -9.12 2.98 -11.95
CA ASP A 164 -9.30 4.24 -11.23
C ASP A 164 -10.06 4.03 -9.91
N ALA A 165 -10.31 2.77 -9.51
CA ALA A 165 -10.92 2.44 -8.24
C ALA A 165 -10.05 2.96 -7.09
N ILE A 166 -10.69 3.69 -6.18
CA ILE A 166 -10.14 4.15 -4.91
C ILE A 166 -10.77 3.27 -3.83
N ILE A 167 -10.05 2.92 -2.76
CA ILE A 167 -10.64 2.21 -1.60
C ILE A 167 -10.80 3.15 -0.40
N GLY A 168 -10.03 4.25 -0.41
CA GLY A 168 -10.01 5.24 0.67
C GLY A 168 -11.34 5.98 0.87
N ASP A 169 -12.16 6.14 -0.16
CA ASP A 169 -13.51 6.71 -0.05
C ASP A 169 -14.44 5.81 0.77
N VAL A 170 -14.36 4.49 0.56
CA VAL A 170 -15.09 3.51 1.38
C VAL A 170 -14.62 3.59 2.83
N LEU A 171 -13.30 3.61 3.05
CA LEU A 171 -12.74 3.70 4.39
C LEU A 171 -13.15 5.00 5.09
N LEU A 172 -13.06 6.15 4.42
CA LEU A 172 -13.44 7.45 4.99
C LEU A 172 -14.92 7.50 5.37
N ALA A 173 -15.81 6.98 4.53
CA ALA A 173 -17.24 6.93 4.81
C ALA A 173 -17.55 6.12 6.08
N HIS A 174 -16.82 5.03 6.32
CA HIS A 174 -17.07 4.16 7.47
C HIS A 174 -16.31 4.63 8.72
N VAL A 175 -15.02 4.98 8.60
CA VAL A 175 -14.18 5.51 9.70
C VAL A 175 -14.70 6.85 10.23
N GLY A 176 -15.24 7.72 9.37
CA GLY A 176 -15.95 8.93 9.80
C GLY A 176 -17.23 8.60 10.57
N GLY A 177 -17.97 7.58 10.13
CA GLY A 177 -19.13 7.02 10.82
C GLY A 177 -18.79 6.50 12.22
N PHE A 178 -17.65 5.81 12.37
CA PHE A 178 -17.17 5.29 13.67
C PHE A 178 -17.04 6.39 14.74
N SER A 179 -16.82 7.66 14.40
CA SER A 179 -16.77 8.74 15.40
C SER A 179 -18.15 9.28 15.78
N VAL A 180 -19.11 9.25 14.84
CA VAL A 180 -20.45 9.83 15.03
C VAL A 180 -21.41 8.85 15.71
N THR A 181 -21.39 7.56 15.36
CA THR A 181 -22.25 6.56 16.02
C THR A 181 -21.80 6.24 17.44
N PHE A 182 -20.49 6.15 17.71
CA PHE A 182 -19.98 5.84 19.06
C PHE A 182 -20.18 6.98 20.08
N LYS A 183 -20.45 8.21 19.64
CA LYS A 183 -20.79 9.33 20.54
C LYS A 183 -22.26 9.38 20.93
N LEU A 184 -23.13 8.66 20.23
CA LEU A 184 -24.59 8.73 20.41
C LEU A 184 -25.18 7.55 21.20
N SER A 185 -24.35 6.63 21.72
CA SER A 185 -24.79 5.50 22.54
C SER A 185 -24.05 5.38 23.86
#